data_AF-A0A8C7JJZ8-F1
#
_entry.id   AF-A0A8C7JJZ8-F1
#
_cell.length_a   1.000
_cell.length_b   1.000
_cell.length_c   1.000
_cell.angle_alpha   90.00
_cell.angle_beta   90.00
_cell.angle_gamma   90.00
#
_symmetry.space_group_name_H-M   'P 1'
#
loop_
_entity.id
_entity.type
_entity.pdbx_description
1 polymer ?
#
loop_
_entity_poly.entity_id
_entity_poly.type
_entity_poly.pdbx_seq_one_letter_code
_entity_poly.pdbx_strand_id
1 'polypeptide(L)'
;MEKRGQSKKIEFVDAAIVYFLNMLLSCLSTGPMCCGPHNWALSLGSRWHKMSMHRMIRGMHSCWTGKQKGHLVCDMAIRYPMAVGLSKGHPVTKNVTAPKHARRRGRLTKHSKFVRDMIREVCGFAPYERRAMELLKVSKDKRALKFIKKRIGTHIRAKRKREELSNVLAAMRKAAAKKD
;
A
#
# COMPACT_ATOMS: atom_id res chain seq x y z
N MET A 1 -29.49 9.28 -21.30
CA MET A 1 -28.32 8.39 -21.45
C MET A 1 -27.10 9.14 -20.89
N GLU A 2 -26.43 8.88 -19.77
CA GLU A 2 -26.60 7.99 -18.63
C GLU A 2 -25.72 8.62 -17.54
N LYS A 3 -26.33 9.33 -16.59
CA LYS A 3 -25.67 9.79 -15.36
C LYS A 3 -25.94 8.72 -14.29
N ARG A 4 -25.04 7.76 -14.13
CA ARG A 4 -25.05 6.84 -12.98
C ARG A 4 -23.69 6.85 -12.31
N GLY A 5 -23.63 7.22 -11.03
CA GLY A 5 -22.54 6.75 -10.17
C GLY A 5 -21.92 7.67 -9.12
N GLN A 6 -22.57 8.74 -8.62
CA GLN A 6 -21.98 9.52 -7.51
C GLN A 6 -22.82 9.67 -6.22
N SER A 7 -24.13 9.42 -6.21
CA SER A 7 -24.92 9.67 -4.98
C SER A 7 -24.83 8.61 -3.86
N LYS A 8 -24.26 7.41 -4.09
CA LYS A 8 -24.30 6.32 -3.09
C LYS A 8 -23.23 6.39 -1.98
N LYS A 9 -22.43 7.46 -1.91
CA LYS A 9 -21.34 7.57 -0.92
C LYS A 9 -21.70 8.33 0.35
N ILE A 10 -22.81 9.08 0.36
CA ILE A 10 -23.16 9.95 1.50
C ILE A 10 -24.01 9.18 2.52
N GLU A 11 -24.93 8.32 2.10
CA GLU A 11 -25.79 7.55 3.04
C GLU A 11 -25.05 6.44 3.82
N PHE A 12 -23.82 6.08 3.44
CA PHE A 12 -23.04 5.07 4.15
C PHE A 12 -22.37 5.61 5.44
N VAL A 13 -22.23 6.93 5.56
CA VAL A 13 -21.54 7.55 6.70
C VAL A 13 -22.48 7.68 7.91
N ASP A 14 -23.77 7.93 7.68
CA ASP A 14 -24.76 8.08 8.75
C ASP A 14 -25.13 6.74 9.38
N ALA A 15 -25.22 5.66 8.60
CA ALA A 15 -25.48 4.31 9.12
C ALA A 15 -24.33 3.81 10.03
N ALA A 16 -23.08 4.14 9.70
CA ALA A 16 -21.93 3.72 10.49
C ALA A 16 -21.88 4.38 11.87
N ILE A 17 -22.35 5.63 12.00
CA ILE A 17 -22.37 6.38 13.26
C ILE A 17 -23.42 5.79 14.21
N VAL A 18 -24.62 5.49 13.70
CA VAL A 18 -25.71 4.89 14.50
C VAL A 18 -25.33 3.50 15.02
N TYR A 19 -24.64 2.69 14.20
CA TYR A 19 -24.13 1.39 14.64
C TYR A 19 -23.03 1.51 15.71
N PHE A 20 -22.14 2.49 15.60
CA PHE A 20 -21.05 2.69 16.55
C PHE A 20 -21.55 3.17 17.92
N LEU A 21 -22.57 4.04 17.94
CA LEU A 21 -23.22 4.50 19.16
C LEU A 21 -24.04 3.39 19.85
N ASN A 22 -24.75 2.54 19.10
CA ASN A 22 -25.47 1.40 19.68
C ASN A 22 -24.54 0.31 20.25
N MET A 23 -23.37 0.12 19.63
CA MET A 23 -22.37 -0.83 20.12
C MET A 23 -21.70 -0.33 21.41
N LEU A 24 -21.44 0.97 21.53
CA LEU A 24 -20.94 1.57 22.78
C LEU A 24 -21.98 1.54 23.91
N LEU A 25 -23.26 1.71 23.59
CA LEU A 25 -24.34 1.66 24.57
C LEU A 25 -24.57 0.24 25.12
N SER A 26 -24.31 -0.79 24.30
CA SER A 26 -24.42 -2.20 24.69
C SER A 26 -23.27 -2.68 25.59
N CYS A 27 -22.09 -2.04 25.49
CA CYS A 27 -20.92 -2.35 26.33
C CYS A 27 -21.00 -1.74 27.74
N LEU A 28 -21.83 -0.71 27.97
CA LEU A 28 -22.04 -0.15 29.31
C LEU A 28 -23.00 -0.98 30.19
N SER A 29 -23.67 -1.99 29.63
CA SER A 29 -24.68 -2.80 30.33
C SER A 29 -24.16 -4.14 30.87
N THR A 30 -22.89 -4.47 30.64
CA THR A 30 -22.28 -5.71 31.19
C THR A 30 -21.11 -5.34 32.10
N GLY A 31 -21.38 -5.37 33.40
CA GLY A 31 -20.39 -5.22 34.46
C GLY A 31 -19.36 -6.36 34.50
N PRO A 32 -18.31 -6.21 35.33
CA PRO A 32 -17.01 -6.81 35.09
C PRO A 32 -16.75 -8.05 35.96
N MET A 33 -16.10 -9.09 35.43
CA MET A 33 -15.30 -10.03 36.24
C MET A 33 -14.11 -10.62 35.45
N CYS A 34 -12.90 -10.29 35.94
CA CYS A 34 -11.74 -11.17 36.18
C CYS A 34 -11.05 -11.82 34.94
N CYS A 35 -9.76 -11.70 34.64
CA CYS A 35 -8.54 -11.27 35.35
C CYS A 35 -7.51 -10.77 34.31
N GLY A 36 -6.68 -9.78 34.68
CA GLY A 36 -5.86 -8.98 33.76
C GLY A 36 -4.50 -9.56 33.34
N PRO A 37 -3.74 -8.77 32.56
CA PRO A 37 -2.29 -8.69 32.76
C PRO A 37 -1.84 -7.24 32.98
N HIS A 38 -1.18 -7.02 34.11
CA HIS A 38 -0.31 -5.86 34.31
C HIS A 38 0.81 -5.85 33.25
N ASN A 39 1.13 -4.64 32.81
CA ASN A 39 2.41 -4.24 32.21
C ASN A 39 2.56 -4.16 30.68
N TRP A 40 1.59 -3.56 29.95
CA TRP A 40 1.79 -3.11 28.55
C TRP A 40 1.63 -1.59 28.36
N ALA A 41 1.48 -0.82 29.43
CA ALA A 41 1.07 0.58 29.37
C ALA A 41 2.18 1.60 29.03
N LEU A 42 3.44 1.20 28.83
CA LEU A 42 4.55 2.15 28.65
C LEU A 42 5.22 2.17 27.27
N SER A 43 4.69 1.50 26.25
CA SER A 43 5.30 1.52 24.90
C SER A 43 4.35 1.88 23.74
N LEU A 44 3.29 2.65 24.00
CA LEU A 44 2.38 3.12 22.94
C LEU A 44 2.14 4.64 22.94
N GLY A 45 2.95 5.40 23.67
CA GLY A 45 3.02 6.86 23.50
C GLY A 45 3.90 7.21 22.31
N SER A 46 3.31 7.76 21.24
CA SER A 46 3.97 8.40 20.08
C SER A 46 3.85 7.68 18.72
N ARG A 47 2.66 7.17 18.37
CA ARG A 47 2.35 6.89 16.95
C ARG A 47 0.90 7.15 16.56
N TRP A 48 0.29 8.15 17.17
CA TRP A 48 -1.12 8.50 16.95
C TRP A 48 -1.27 9.92 16.40
N HIS A 49 -0.65 10.21 15.25
CA HIS A 49 -0.98 11.45 14.53
C HIS A 49 -0.84 11.39 13.01
N LYS A 50 -0.99 10.20 12.41
CA LYS A 50 -1.05 10.05 10.95
C LYS A 50 -1.71 8.74 10.48
N MET A 51 -2.82 8.35 11.11
CA MET A 51 -3.69 7.31 10.57
C MET A 51 -5.01 7.95 10.15
N SER A 52 -5.17 8.09 8.82
CA SER A 52 -6.41 8.55 8.21
C SER A 52 -7.57 7.65 8.63
N MET A 53 -8.72 8.25 8.95
CA MET A 53 -9.94 7.57 9.42
C MET A 53 -10.36 6.42 8.48
N HIS A 54 -10.06 6.51 7.18
CA HIS A 54 -10.27 5.46 6.18
C HIS A 54 -9.36 4.21 6.33
N ARG A 55 -8.21 4.36 6.99
CA ARG A 55 -7.32 3.25 7.39
C ARG A 55 -7.79 2.65 8.72
N MET A 56 -8.42 3.46 9.56
CA MET A 56 -9.02 3.03 10.83
C MET A 56 -10.31 2.23 10.60
N ILE A 57 -11.18 2.67 9.68
CA ILE A 57 -12.41 1.95 9.28
C ILE A 57 -12.09 0.63 8.56
N ARG A 58 -11.07 0.60 7.68
CA ARG A 58 -10.60 -0.66 7.08
C ARG A 58 -9.94 -1.60 8.08
N GLY A 59 -9.34 -1.05 9.14
CA GLY A 59 -8.85 -1.83 10.28
C GLY A 59 -10.00 -2.41 11.13
N MET A 60 -11.07 -1.63 11.33
CA MET A 60 -12.24 -2.07 12.09
C MET A 60 -13.05 -3.15 11.35
N HIS A 61 -13.23 -3.03 10.03
CA HIS A 61 -13.91 -4.06 9.22
C HIS A 61 -13.12 -5.37 9.12
N SER A 62 -11.78 -5.31 9.21
CA SER A 62 -10.94 -6.51 9.25
C SER A 62 -10.77 -7.09 10.66
N CYS A 63 -11.22 -6.37 11.69
CA CYS A 63 -11.31 -6.87 13.07
C CYS A 63 -12.67 -7.52 13.37
N TRP A 64 -13.75 -7.09 12.69
CA TRP A 64 -15.12 -7.62 12.90
C TRP A 64 -15.55 -8.69 11.90
N THR A 65 -15.03 -8.67 10.66
CA THR A 65 -15.02 -9.87 9.82
C THR A 65 -13.68 -10.56 10.01
N GLY A 66 -13.62 -11.45 11.00
CA GLY A 66 -12.48 -12.35 11.22
C GLY A 66 -12.30 -13.30 10.04
N LYS A 67 -11.92 -12.78 8.87
CA LYS A 67 -11.53 -13.56 7.70
C LYS A 67 -10.01 -13.62 7.70
N GLN A 68 -9.49 -14.35 8.68
CA GLN A 68 -8.19 -14.97 8.56
C GLN A 68 -8.20 -15.77 7.25
N LYS A 69 -7.50 -15.30 6.23
CA LYS A 69 -7.08 -16.17 5.12
C LYS A 69 -5.90 -17.01 5.60
N GLY A 70 -6.16 -17.83 6.61
CA GLY A 70 -5.49 -19.11 6.78
C GLY A 70 -6.58 -20.13 6.51
N HIS A 71 -6.36 -21.07 5.59
CA HIS A 71 -7.11 -22.31 5.61
C HIS A 71 -6.79 -23.00 6.94
N LEU A 72 -7.46 -22.60 8.03
CA LEU A 72 -7.58 -23.39 9.23
C LEU A 72 -8.64 -24.42 8.91
N VAL A 73 -8.24 -25.41 8.12
CA VAL A 73 -8.89 -26.71 8.22
C VAL A 73 -8.46 -27.19 9.59
N CYS A 74 -9.37 -27.18 10.55
CA CYS A 74 -9.25 -27.97 11.77
C CYS A 74 -9.34 -29.46 11.35
N ASP A 75 -8.29 -29.94 10.69
CA ASP A 75 -8.06 -31.37 10.53
C ASP A 75 -7.44 -31.83 11.86
N MET A 76 -8.29 -32.29 12.77
CA MET A 76 -7.87 -33.11 13.92
C MET A 76 -7.33 -34.50 13.48
N ALA A 77 -7.23 -34.75 12.17
CA ALA A 77 -6.63 -35.94 11.60
C ALA A 77 -5.10 -35.89 11.64
N ILE A 78 -4.47 -37.02 11.96
CA ILE A 78 -3.01 -37.17 11.94
C ILE A 78 -2.49 -36.89 10.52
N ARG A 79 -1.71 -35.82 10.36
CA ARG A 79 -1.12 -35.37 9.08
C ARG A 79 0.29 -35.95 8.95
N TYR A 80 0.43 -37.00 8.15
CA TYR A 80 1.74 -37.57 7.85
C TYR A 80 2.54 -36.69 6.88
N PRO A 81 3.87 -36.62 7.02
CA PRO A 81 4.73 -35.98 6.03
C PRO A 81 4.70 -36.79 4.74
N MET A 82 4.02 -36.27 3.73
CA MET A 82 3.89 -36.92 2.43
C MET A 82 4.95 -36.40 1.44
N ALA A 83 5.40 -37.25 0.52
CA ALA A 83 6.29 -36.84 -0.58
C ALA A 83 5.56 -36.04 -1.68
N VAL A 84 4.24 -36.09 -1.69
CA VAL A 84 3.35 -35.45 -2.67
C VAL A 84 2.38 -34.49 -1.99
N GLY A 85 1.87 -33.51 -2.74
CA GLY A 85 0.97 -32.47 -2.23
C GLY A 85 1.64 -31.12 -1.96
N LEU A 86 0.87 -30.17 -1.41
CA LEU A 86 1.32 -28.79 -1.17
C LEU A 86 2.31 -28.69 -0.01
N SER A 87 2.04 -29.41 1.08
CA SER A 87 2.89 -29.51 2.28
C SER A 87 3.76 -30.76 2.23
N LYS A 88 4.49 -30.92 1.12
CA LYS A 88 5.34 -32.08 0.88
C LYS A 88 6.77 -31.90 1.41
N GLY A 89 7.42 -33.03 1.60
CA GLY A 89 8.82 -33.10 2.03
C GLY A 89 8.95 -33.25 3.54
N HIS A 90 10.20 -33.36 3.99
CA HIS A 90 10.51 -33.53 5.40
C HIS A 90 10.27 -32.21 6.16
N PRO A 91 9.47 -32.20 7.25
CA PRO A 91 9.21 -30.99 8.02
C PRO A 91 10.47 -30.59 8.80
N VAL A 92 11.26 -29.68 8.22
CA VAL A 92 12.45 -29.10 8.85
C VAL A 92 12.16 -27.68 9.32
N THR A 93 12.60 -27.35 10.54
CA THR A 93 12.58 -25.97 11.06
C THR A 93 13.56 -25.11 10.25
N LYS A 94 13.04 -24.09 9.55
CA LYS A 94 13.88 -23.23 8.70
C LYS A 94 14.67 -22.23 9.55
N ASN A 95 16.00 -22.29 9.49
CA ASN A 95 16.85 -21.27 10.10
C ASN A 95 16.84 -19.97 9.28
N VAL A 96 16.47 -18.85 9.91
CA VAL A 96 16.41 -17.53 9.26
C VAL A 96 17.77 -16.82 9.36
N THR A 97 18.67 -17.16 8.44
CA THR A 97 19.98 -16.50 8.34
C THR A 97 19.87 -15.06 7.81
N ALA A 98 20.80 -14.20 8.23
CA ALA A 98 20.90 -12.85 7.68
C ALA A 98 21.08 -12.88 6.14
N PRO A 99 20.41 -11.99 5.39
CA PRO A 99 20.51 -11.97 3.93
C PRO A 99 21.92 -11.58 3.49
N LYS A 100 22.46 -12.34 2.52
CA LYS A 100 23.77 -12.08 1.92
C LYS A 100 23.87 -10.64 1.38
N HIS A 101 25.04 -10.03 1.53
CA HIS A 101 25.31 -8.66 1.08
C HIS A 101 25.01 -8.46 -0.42
N ALA A 102 25.31 -9.47 -1.27
CA ALA A 102 25.02 -9.42 -2.71
C ALA A 102 23.55 -9.10 -3.05
N ARG A 103 22.59 -9.48 -2.20
CA ARG A 103 21.15 -9.18 -2.40
C ARG A 103 20.80 -7.69 -2.22
N ARG A 104 21.72 -6.88 -1.67
CA ARG A 104 21.51 -5.43 -1.47
C ARG A 104 21.82 -4.60 -2.72
N ARG A 105 22.37 -5.21 -3.78
CA ARG A 105 22.69 -4.52 -5.04
C ARG A 105 21.43 -3.92 -5.66
N GLY A 106 21.48 -2.64 -6.04
CA GLY A 106 20.36 -1.92 -6.65
C GLY A 106 19.54 -1.06 -5.69
N ARG A 107 19.81 -1.10 -4.37
CA ARG A 107 19.21 -0.18 -3.41
C ARG A 107 19.76 1.24 -3.61
N LEU A 108 18.87 2.24 -3.60
CA LEU A 108 19.25 3.65 -3.62
C LEU A 108 19.83 4.07 -2.26
N THR A 109 21.06 4.58 -2.27
CA THR A 109 21.72 5.21 -1.11
C THR A 109 21.49 6.73 -1.13
N LYS A 110 21.72 7.41 0.01
CA LYS A 110 21.56 8.87 0.13
C LYS A 110 22.46 9.62 -0.87
N HIS A 111 23.74 9.24 -0.92
CA HIS A 111 24.72 9.83 -1.83
C HIS A 111 24.34 9.63 -3.31
N SER A 112 23.99 8.39 -3.71
CA SER A 112 23.63 8.13 -5.12
C SER A 112 22.32 8.81 -5.53
N LYS A 113 21.39 9.05 -4.61
CA LYS A 113 20.19 9.84 -4.89
C LYS A 113 20.55 11.30 -5.14
N PHE A 114 21.34 11.90 -4.25
CA PHE A 114 21.80 13.29 -4.39
C PHE A 114 22.50 13.54 -5.73
N VAL A 115 23.45 12.68 -6.10
CA VAL A 115 24.15 12.76 -7.40
C VAL A 115 23.18 12.65 -8.59
N ARG A 116 22.21 11.73 -8.53
CA ARG A 116 21.22 11.57 -9.63
C ARG A 116 20.27 12.74 -9.75
N ASP A 117 19.90 13.38 -8.64
CA ASP A 117 19.02 14.54 -8.63
C ASP A 117 19.76 15.76 -9.20
N MET A 118 21.03 16.00 -8.82
CA MET A 118 21.87 17.05 -9.42
C MET A 118 22.05 16.88 -10.94
N ILE A 119 22.37 15.67 -11.41
CA ILE A 119 22.56 15.42 -12.85
C ILE A 119 21.27 15.68 -13.64
N ARG A 120 20.10 15.38 -13.06
CA ARG A 120 18.81 15.63 -13.72
C ARG A 120 18.50 17.12 -13.86
N GLU A 121 18.94 17.93 -12.91
CA GLU A 121 18.81 19.39 -12.98
C GLU A 121 19.71 19.98 -14.07
N VAL A 122 20.94 19.48 -14.20
CA VAL A 122 21.93 19.95 -15.19
C VAL A 122 21.58 19.48 -16.61
N CYS A 123 21.31 18.18 -16.81
CA CYS A 123 21.14 17.61 -18.15
C CYS A 123 19.70 17.70 -18.70
N GLY A 124 18.71 17.93 -17.82
CA GLY A 124 17.30 17.98 -18.21
C GLY A 124 16.73 16.64 -18.72
N PHE A 125 15.69 16.72 -19.56
CA PHE A 125 14.94 15.57 -20.07
C PHE A 125 15.26 15.23 -21.52
N ALA A 126 15.30 13.93 -21.82
CA ALA A 126 15.48 13.45 -23.19
C ALA A 126 14.26 13.80 -24.09
N PRO A 127 14.42 13.89 -25.43
CA PRO A 127 13.33 14.28 -26.34
C PRO A 127 12.10 13.36 -26.27
N TYR A 128 12.29 12.05 -26.04
CA TYR A 128 11.16 11.12 -25.88
C TYR A 128 10.44 11.31 -24.52
N GLU A 129 11.14 11.76 -23.49
CA GLU A 129 10.57 12.03 -22.16
C GLU A 129 9.73 13.31 -22.20
N ARG A 130 10.19 14.34 -22.93
CA ARG A 130 9.43 15.57 -23.20
C ARG A 130 8.10 15.27 -23.88
N ARG A 131 8.12 14.49 -24.97
CA ARG A 131 6.88 14.06 -25.65
C ARG A 131 5.96 13.23 -24.76
N ALA A 132 6.51 12.40 -23.88
CA ALA A 132 5.70 11.64 -22.92
C ALA A 132 5.06 12.54 -21.87
N MET A 133 5.76 13.57 -21.37
CA MET A 133 5.19 14.57 -20.45
C MET A 133 4.05 15.35 -21.08
N GLU A 134 4.15 15.74 -22.37
CA GLU A 134 3.06 16.39 -23.11
C GLU A 134 1.80 15.52 -23.14
N LEU A 135 1.94 14.23 -23.45
CA LEU A 135 0.81 13.29 -23.44
C LEU A 135 0.17 13.12 -22.05
N LEU A 136 0.98 13.16 -20.99
CA LEU A 136 0.52 13.08 -19.61
C LEU A 136 -0.15 14.38 -19.13
N LYS A 137 0.24 15.55 -19.66
CA LYS A 137 -0.46 16.83 -19.38
C LYS A 137 -1.89 16.82 -19.91
N VAL A 138 -2.12 16.23 -21.09
CA VAL A 138 -3.45 16.07 -21.71
C VAL A 138 -4.20 14.85 -21.14
N SER A 139 -3.70 14.21 -20.07
CA SER A 139 -4.31 13.04 -19.42
C SER A 139 -4.51 11.82 -20.35
N LYS A 140 -3.75 11.73 -21.46
CA LYS A 140 -3.81 10.60 -22.42
C LYS A 140 -2.88 9.47 -22.00
N ASP A 141 -3.11 8.94 -20.80
CA ASP A 141 -2.26 7.96 -20.11
C ASP A 141 -2.00 6.66 -20.88
N LYS A 142 -3.05 6.07 -21.49
CA LYS A 142 -2.93 4.83 -22.27
C LYS A 142 -2.10 5.04 -23.52
N ARG A 143 -2.19 6.23 -24.14
CA ARG A 143 -1.38 6.62 -25.30
C ARG A 143 0.07 6.87 -24.90
N ALA A 144 0.31 7.55 -23.77
CA ALA A 144 1.64 7.75 -23.21
C ALA A 144 2.35 6.41 -22.93
N LEU A 145 1.63 5.45 -22.32
CA LEU A 145 2.18 4.12 -22.03
C LEU A 145 2.53 3.34 -23.31
N LYS A 146 1.69 3.40 -24.35
CA LYS A 146 2.01 2.79 -25.66
C LYS A 146 3.24 3.44 -26.30
N PHE A 147 3.38 4.77 -26.22
CA PHE A 147 4.53 5.49 -26.75
C PHE A 147 5.83 5.11 -26.03
N ILE A 148 5.82 5.11 -24.69
CA ILE A 148 6.98 4.73 -23.88
C ILE A 148 7.34 3.26 -24.10
N LYS A 149 6.35 2.35 -24.17
CA LYS A 149 6.58 0.93 -24.48
C LYS A 149 7.27 0.76 -25.84
N LYS A 150 6.87 1.51 -26.87
CA LYS A 150 7.54 1.46 -28.19
C LYS A 150 9.01 1.90 -28.14
N ARG A 151 9.39 2.75 -27.17
CA ARG A 151 10.79 3.23 -27.02
C ARG A 151 11.64 2.36 -26.09
N ILE A 152 11.07 1.87 -24.99
CA ILE A 152 11.80 1.12 -23.94
C ILE A 152 11.68 -0.41 -24.11
N GLY A 153 10.67 -0.87 -24.84
CA GLY A 153 10.40 -2.27 -25.13
C GLY A 153 9.41 -2.90 -24.14
N THR A 154 9.82 -3.09 -22.88
CA THR A 154 9.03 -3.87 -21.91
C THR A 154 7.99 -3.02 -21.15
N HIS A 155 6.85 -3.65 -20.84
CA HIS A 155 5.74 -2.98 -20.16
C HIS A 155 6.07 -2.59 -18.70
N ILE A 156 6.87 -3.39 -17.99
CA ILE A 156 7.28 -3.12 -16.61
C ILE A 156 8.14 -1.86 -16.53
N ARG A 157 9.12 -1.72 -17.43
CA ARG A 157 9.97 -0.53 -17.50
C ARG A 157 9.17 0.69 -17.95
N ALA A 158 8.24 0.52 -18.89
CA ALA A 158 7.36 1.60 -19.33
C ALA A 158 6.46 2.15 -18.21
N LYS A 159 5.89 1.27 -17.38
CA LYS A 159 5.13 1.67 -16.19
C LYS A 159 6.00 2.46 -15.20
N ARG A 160 7.21 1.97 -14.90
CA ARG A 160 8.16 2.67 -14.04
C ARG A 160 8.49 4.07 -14.58
N LYS A 161 8.75 4.20 -15.89
CA LYS A 161 9.00 5.50 -16.51
C LYS A 161 7.79 6.44 -16.52
N ARG A 162 6.58 5.91 -16.71
CA ARG A 162 5.36 6.71 -16.60
C ARG A 162 5.19 7.28 -15.18
N GLU A 163 5.43 6.45 -14.16
CA GLU A 163 5.36 6.88 -12.76
C GLU A 163 6.43 7.95 -12.44
N GLU A 164 7.66 7.79 -12.93
CA GLU A 164 8.72 8.80 -12.83
C GLU A 164 8.28 10.15 -13.42
N LEU A 165 7.76 10.17 -14.66
CA LEU A 165 7.32 11.40 -15.33
C LEU A 165 6.08 12.03 -14.68
N SER A 166 5.16 11.21 -14.17
CA SER A 166 4.00 11.68 -13.42
C SER A 166 4.41 12.38 -12.12
N ASN A 167 5.39 11.83 -11.40
CA ASN A 167 5.93 12.42 -10.19
C ASN A 167 6.63 13.77 -10.46
N VAL A 168 7.35 13.88 -11.58
CA VAL A 168 7.95 15.15 -12.02
C VAL A 168 6.86 16.20 -12.26
N LEU A 169 5.81 15.87 -13.03
CA LEU A 169 4.73 16.81 -13.31
C LEU A 169 4.00 17.24 -12.03
N ALA A 170 3.80 16.31 -11.08
CA ALA A 170 3.22 16.63 -9.78
C ALA A 170 4.11 17.56 -8.95
N ALA A 171 5.43 17.37 -8.99
CA ALA A 171 6.38 18.26 -8.32
C ALA A 171 6.38 19.66 -8.96
N MET A 172 6.36 19.75 -10.28
CA MET A 172 6.28 21.03 -11.01
C MET A 172 4.99 21.80 -10.68
N ARG A 173 3.83 21.12 -10.63
CA ARG A 173 2.55 21.74 -10.25
C ARG A 173 2.58 22.28 -8.81
N LYS A 174 3.18 21.53 -7.88
CA LYS A 174 3.35 21.97 -6.49
C LYS A 174 4.30 23.16 -6.34
N ALA A 175 5.35 23.20 -7.15
CA ALA A 175 6.28 24.32 -7.15
C ALA A 175 5.65 25.58 -7.74
N ALA A 176 4.82 25.45 -8.79
CA ALA A 176 4.07 26.56 -9.36
C ALA A 176 3.08 27.17 -8.36
N ALA A 177 2.30 26.34 -7.67
CA ALA A 177 1.29 26.77 -6.69
C ALA A 177 1.85 27.45 -5.41
N LYS A 178 3.17 27.48 -5.23
CA LYS A 178 3.84 28.17 -4.11
C LYS A 178 4.46 29.50 -4.50
N LYS A 179 4.47 29.81 -5.80
CA LYS A 179 5.08 31.04 -6.34
C LYS A 179 4.08 32.20 -6.41
N ASP A 180 2.82 31.93 -6.10
CA ASP A 180 1.77 32.92 -5.81
C ASP A 180 1.67 33.11 -4.30
#